data_AF-A0A5E7N8L4-F1
#
_entry.id   AF-A0A5E7N8L4-F1
#
_cell.length_a   1.000
_cell.length_b   1.000
_cell.length_c   1.000
_cell.angle_alpha   90.00
_cell.angle_beta   90.00
_cell.angle_gamma   90.00
#
_symmetry.space_group_name_H-M   'P 1'
#
loop_
_entity.id
_entity.type
_entity.pdbx_description
1 polymer ?
#
loop_
_entity_poly.entity_id
_entity_poly.type
_entity_poly.pdbx_seq_one_letter_code
_entity_poly.pdbx_strand_id
1 'polypeptide(L)'
;MSSNQVDYSYNAVNTDGVWRFNSGFPYPSSPHGEQLRNEKVRRLDNVTASVESLALQFKVDVGVATTAEQTYLLAFKEYCIAFNQVNKQPGFPLTIVWPELP
;
A
#
# COMPACT_ATOMS: atom_id res chain seq x y z
N MET A 1 14.05 16.25 -4.67
CA MET A 1 14.27 16.53 -3.23
C MET A 1 15.52 17.38 -3.10
N SER A 2 15.48 18.43 -2.28
CA SER A 2 16.71 19.13 -1.89
C SER A 2 17.55 18.22 -0.99
N SER A 3 18.88 18.35 -0.97
CA SER A 3 19.76 17.59 -0.07
C SER A 3 19.40 17.74 1.41
N ASN A 4 18.57 18.73 1.75
CA ASN A 4 18.22 19.11 3.11
C ASN A 4 16.77 18.74 3.50
N GLN A 5 16.03 17.99 2.68
CA GLN A 5 14.67 17.53 3.00
C GLN A 5 14.42 16.09 2.55
N VAL A 6 13.84 15.30 3.46
CA VAL A 6 13.49 13.90 3.26
C VAL A 6 11.97 13.76 3.51
N ASP A 7 11.24 13.24 2.52
CA ASP A 7 9.79 13.02 2.61
C ASP A 7 9.46 11.51 2.53
N TYR A 8 9.38 10.87 3.69
CA TYR A 8 9.10 9.44 3.86
C TYR A 8 7.86 9.26 4.76
N SER A 9 6.74 9.85 4.36
CA SER A 9 5.47 9.98 5.12
C SER A 9 5.41 11.14 6.11
N TYR A 10 6.58 11.57 6.59
CA TYR A 10 6.78 12.81 7.35
C TYR A 10 7.96 13.56 6.76
N ASN A 11 7.92 14.90 6.85
CA ASN A 11 8.99 15.75 6.37
C ASN A 11 10.07 15.89 7.46
N ALA A 12 11.29 15.43 7.18
CA ALA A 12 12.47 15.78 7.96
C ALA A 12 13.30 16.82 7.21
N VAL A 13 13.75 17.86 7.90
CA VAL A 13 14.56 18.95 7.36
C VAL A 13 15.89 18.99 8.11
N ASN A 14 16.99 19.13 7.37
CA ASN A 14 18.30 19.38 7.93
C ASN A 14 18.54 20.89 8.05
N THR A 15 18.84 21.35 9.26
CA THR A 15 19.27 22.73 9.53
C THR A 15 20.59 22.65 10.28
N ASP A 16 21.66 23.12 9.65
CA ASP A 16 23.03 23.13 10.21
C ASP A 16 23.50 21.76 10.71
N GLY A 17 23.21 20.70 9.97
CA GLY A 17 23.60 19.33 10.32
C GLY A 17 22.65 18.63 11.30
N VAL A 18 21.65 19.33 11.84
CA VAL A 18 20.64 18.75 12.74
C VAL A 18 19.37 18.44 11.95
N TRP A 19 18.96 17.17 11.97
CA TRP A 19 17.68 16.73 11.39
C TRP A 19 16.53 16.94 12.37
N ARG A 20 15.45 17.57 11.91
CA ARG A 20 14.20 17.76 12.68
C ARG A 20 12.99 17.46 11.81
N PHE A 21 11.94 16.90 12.38
CA PHE A 21 10.66 16.84 11.67
C PHE A 21 10.09 18.26 11.51
N ASN A 22 9.71 18.63 10.29
CA ASN A 22 9.26 19.99 9.93
C ASN A 22 7.81 20.28 10.35
N SER A 23 7.27 19.56 11.34
CA SER A 23 5.86 19.70 11.70
C SER A 23 5.62 19.54 13.19
N GLY A 24 4.71 20.37 13.72
CA GLY A 24 4.29 20.34 15.11
C GLY A 24 3.46 19.09 15.43
N PHE A 25 3.17 18.88 16.72
CA PHE A 25 2.36 17.76 17.17
C PHE A 25 0.84 18.07 17.06
N PRO A 26 -0.02 17.13 16.62
CA PRO A 26 0.34 15.82 16.06
C PRO A 26 0.97 15.99 14.68
N TYR A 27 1.99 15.20 14.34
CA TYR A 27 2.70 15.33 13.08
C TYR A 27 1.73 15.14 11.90
N PRO A 28 1.35 16.20 11.14
CA PRO A 28 0.62 16.01 9.91
C PRO A 28 1.50 15.20 8.96
N SER A 29 0.88 14.26 8.27
CA SER A 29 1.58 13.57 7.21
C SER A 29 1.93 14.52 6.08
N SER A 30 3.03 14.25 5.41
CA SER A 30 3.38 14.98 4.20
C SER A 30 2.36 14.72 3.08
N PRO A 31 2.28 15.60 2.07
CA PRO A 31 1.51 15.34 0.86
C PRO A 31 1.88 14.01 0.19
N HIS A 32 3.17 13.63 0.18
CA HIS A 32 3.61 12.34 -0.34
C HIS A 32 3.10 11.17 0.53
N GLY A 33 3.16 11.31 1.86
CA GLY A 33 2.59 10.33 2.79
C GLY A 33 1.07 10.15 2.62
N GLU A 34 0.36 11.23 2.34
CA GLU A 34 -1.08 11.20 2.03
C GLU A 34 -1.37 10.50 0.72
N GLN A 35 -0.61 10.79 -0.34
CA GLN A 35 -0.71 10.10 -1.62
C GLN A 35 -0.49 8.59 -1.47
N LEU A 36 0.52 8.17 -0.69
CA LEU A 36 0.78 6.75 -0.42
C LEU A 36 -0.37 6.07 0.31
N ARG A 37 -0.98 6.73 1.30
CA ARG A 37 -2.16 6.19 2.01
C ARG A 37 -3.36 6.09 1.08
N ASN A 38 -3.63 7.12 0.29
CA ASN A 38 -4.73 7.11 -0.66
C ASN A 38 -4.57 6.01 -1.71
N GLU A 39 -3.34 5.78 -2.16
CA GLU A 39 -3.03 4.71 -3.12
C GLU A 39 -3.21 3.32 -2.49
N LYS A 40 -2.83 3.15 -1.21
CA LYS A 40 -3.10 1.92 -0.47
C LYS A 40 -4.60 1.64 -0.38
N VAL A 41 -5.40 2.63 0.04
CA VAL A 41 -6.86 2.51 0.10
C VAL A 41 -7.43 2.13 -1.26
N ARG A 42 -7.05 2.85 -2.31
CA ARG A 42 -7.55 2.62 -3.67
C ARG A 42 -7.26 1.21 -4.19
N ARG A 43 -6.09 0.65 -3.87
CA ARG A 43 -5.67 -0.63 -4.46
C ARG A 43 -6.00 -1.84 -3.59
N LEU A 44 -5.76 -1.78 -2.28
CA LEU A 44 -5.99 -2.93 -1.40
C LEU A 44 -7.45 -3.02 -0.98
N ASP A 45 -8.04 -1.91 -0.51
CA ASP A 45 -9.37 -1.95 0.09
C ASP A 45 -10.44 -2.28 -0.96
N ASN A 46 -10.31 -1.73 -2.18
CA ASN A 46 -11.25 -2.01 -3.28
C ASN A 46 -11.25 -3.49 -3.71
N VAL A 47 -10.07 -4.09 -3.84
CA VAL A 47 -9.97 -5.52 -4.22
C VAL A 47 -10.46 -6.41 -3.08
N THR A 48 -10.13 -6.05 -1.83
CA THR A 48 -10.62 -6.74 -0.63
C THR A 48 -12.15 -6.72 -0.58
N ALA A 49 -12.76 -5.54 -0.74
CA ALA A 49 -14.21 -5.38 -0.76
C ALA A 49 -14.86 -6.23 -1.87
N SER A 50 -14.22 -6.32 -3.04
CA SER A 50 -14.72 -7.14 -4.15
C SER A 50 -14.73 -8.63 -3.79
N VAL A 51 -13.65 -9.15 -3.23
CA VAL A 51 -13.53 -10.56 -2.81
C VAL A 51 -14.49 -10.90 -1.67
N GLU A 52 -14.61 -10.00 -0.69
CA GLU A 52 -15.52 -10.16 0.45
C GLU A 52 -16.99 -10.15 0.01
N SER A 53 -17.38 -9.24 -0.88
CA SER A 53 -18.76 -9.14 -1.39
C SER A 53 -19.24 -10.41 -2.09
N LEU A 54 -18.30 -11.17 -2.67
CA LEU A 54 -18.56 -12.41 -3.38
C LEU A 54 -18.42 -13.66 -2.50
N ALA A 55 -18.02 -13.49 -1.23
CA ALA A 55 -17.76 -14.56 -0.27
C ALA A 55 -16.85 -15.66 -0.82
N LEU A 56 -15.84 -15.30 -1.63
CA LEU A 56 -15.10 -16.27 -2.45
C LEU A 56 -14.40 -17.34 -1.62
N GLN A 57 -13.78 -16.97 -0.50
CA GLN A 57 -13.14 -17.93 0.40
C GLN A 57 -14.14 -18.96 0.90
N PHE A 58 -15.33 -18.53 1.34
CA PHE A 58 -16.37 -19.44 1.80
C PHE A 58 -16.89 -20.35 0.68
N LYS A 59 -17.05 -19.82 -0.54
CA LYS A 59 -17.44 -20.64 -1.71
C LYS A 59 -16.44 -21.75 -2.00
N VAL A 60 -15.14 -21.47 -1.86
CA VAL A 60 -14.08 -22.48 -2.00
C VAL A 60 -14.18 -23.50 -0.87
N ASP A 61 -14.31 -23.03 0.38
CA ASP A 61 -14.35 -23.90 1.55
C ASP A 61 -15.52 -24.90 1.53
N VAL A 62 -16.67 -24.50 0.99
CA VAL A 62 -17.86 -25.37 0.85
C VAL A 62 -17.95 -26.06 -0.52
N GLY A 63 -16.96 -25.88 -1.40
CA GLY A 63 -16.86 -26.59 -2.67
C GLY A 63 -17.83 -26.13 -3.78
N VAL A 64 -18.37 -24.91 -3.70
CA VAL A 64 -19.32 -24.36 -4.69
C VAL A 64 -18.70 -23.30 -5.61
N ALA A 65 -17.44 -22.91 -5.37
CA ALA A 65 -16.74 -21.95 -6.21
C ALA A 65 -16.44 -22.51 -7.61
N THR A 66 -16.73 -21.72 -8.63
CA THR A 66 -16.33 -21.97 -10.02
C THR A 66 -14.81 -21.89 -10.18
N THR A 67 -14.26 -22.45 -11.26
CA THR A 67 -12.83 -22.35 -11.58
C THR A 67 -12.37 -20.89 -11.70
N ALA A 68 -13.16 -20.02 -12.32
CA ALA A 68 -12.84 -18.60 -12.46
C ALA A 68 -12.77 -17.89 -11.09
N GLU A 69 -13.70 -18.20 -10.18
CA GLU A 69 -13.68 -17.66 -8.81
C GLU A 69 -12.46 -18.14 -8.01
N GLN A 70 -12.06 -19.41 -8.17
CA GLN A 70 -10.86 -19.94 -7.54
C GLN A 70 -9.59 -19.25 -8.07
N THR A 71 -9.48 -19.06 -9.39
CA THR A 71 -8.37 -18.35 -10.02
C THR A 71 -8.28 -16.90 -9.54
N TYR A 72 -9.41 -16.19 -9.49
CA TYR A 72 -9.44 -14.81 -9.01
C TYR A 72 -9.08 -14.72 -7.51
N LEU A 73 -9.57 -15.64 -6.68
CA LEU A 73 -9.20 -15.70 -5.26
C LEU A 73 -7.70 -15.99 -5.05
N LEU A 74 -7.11 -16.84 -5.89
CA LEU A 74 -5.67 -17.10 -5.86
C LEU A 74 -4.88 -15.83 -6.22
N ALA A 75 -5.22 -15.18 -7.34
CA ALA A 75 -4.58 -13.94 -7.76
C ALA A 75 -4.70 -12.84 -6.68
N PHE A 76 -5.84 -12.73 -6.00
CA PHE A 76 -6.02 -11.82 -4.86
C PHE A 76 -5.07 -12.12 -3.69
N LYS A 77 -4.87 -13.40 -3.35
CA LYS A 77 -3.96 -13.79 -2.26
C LYS A 77 -2.51 -13.45 -2.62
N GLU A 78 -2.09 -13.74 -3.86
CA GLU A 78 -0.78 -13.39 -4.38
C GLU A 78 -0.58 -11.86 -4.40
N TYR A 79 -1.59 -11.11 -4.83
CA TYR A 79 -1.62 -9.66 -4.77
C TYR A 79 -1.42 -9.13 -3.35
N CYS A 80 -2.15 -9.66 -2.35
CA CYS A 80 -1.99 -9.27 -0.95
C CYS A 80 -0.57 -9.52 -0.43
N ILE A 81 0.03 -10.65 -0.81
CA ILE A 81 1.42 -10.97 -0.44
C ILE A 81 2.37 -9.95 -1.06
N ALA A 82 2.28 -9.74 -2.38
CA ALA A 82 3.14 -8.80 -3.09
C ALA A 82 2.97 -7.35 -2.57
N PHE A 83 1.74 -6.93 -2.28
CA PHE A 83 1.42 -5.62 -1.75
C PHE A 83 2.12 -5.37 -0.40
N ASN A 84 2.15 -6.37 0.48
CA ASN A 84 2.85 -6.29 1.76
C ASN A 84 4.39 -6.29 1.64
N GLN A 85 4.95 -6.54 0.45
CA GLN A 85 6.39 -6.43 0.18
C GLN A 85 6.77 -5.12 -0.52
N VAL A 86 5.81 -4.28 -0.92
CA VAL A 86 6.08 -3.01 -1.63
C VAL A 86 7.05 -2.10 -0.86
N ASN A 87 6.92 -2.08 0.47
CA ASN A 87 7.80 -1.29 1.34
C ASN A 87 9.25 -1.79 1.40
N LYS A 88 9.55 -2.97 0.86
CA LYS A 88 10.91 -3.55 0.80
C LYS A 88 11.61 -3.27 -0.53
N GLN A 89 10.96 -2.61 -1.47
CA GLN A 89 11.57 -2.24 -2.74
C GLN A 89 12.68 -1.21 -2.51
N PRO A 90 13.82 -1.28 -3.23
CA PRO A 90 14.94 -0.36 -3.04
C PRO A 90 14.59 1.11 -3.35
N GLY A 91 13.53 1.35 -4.14
CA GLY A 91 13.04 2.69 -4.46
C GLY A 91 11.99 3.24 -3.48
N PHE A 92 11.50 2.44 -2.54
CA PHE A 92 10.44 2.88 -1.63
C PHE A 92 10.91 4.03 -0.72
N PRO A 93 10.07 5.04 -0.46
CA PRO A 93 8.71 5.28 -0.94
C PRO A 93 8.64 6.18 -2.18
N LEU A 94 9.78 6.51 -2.81
CA LEU A 94 9.85 7.49 -3.89
C LEU A 94 9.52 6.90 -5.25
N THR A 95 9.91 5.64 -5.46
CA THR A 95 9.61 4.86 -6.65
C THR A 95 9.05 3.53 -6.19
N ILE A 96 7.79 3.30 -6.54
CA ILE A 96 7.03 2.13 -6.12
C ILE A 96 6.52 1.41 -7.37
N VAL A 97 6.89 0.15 -7.50
CA VAL A 97 6.27 -0.77 -8.45
C VAL A 97 5.11 -1.45 -7.74
N TRP A 98 3.89 -0.99 -8.00
CA TRP A 98 2.71 -1.60 -7.41
C TRP A 98 2.44 -2.97 -8.06
N PRO A 99 2.01 -3.97 -7.29
CA PRO A 99 1.58 -5.24 -7.87
C PRO A 99 0.35 -5.04 -8.76
N GLU A 100 0.24 -5.90 -9.77
CA GLU A 100 -0.90 -5.92 -10.69
C GLU A 100 -2.18 -6.34 -9.96
N LEU A 101 -3.30 -5.71 -10.31
CA LEU A 101 -4.60 -6.05 -9.71
C LEU A 101 -5.06 -7.41 -10.27
N PRO A 102 -5.70 -8.25 -9.44
CA PRO A 102 -6.24 -9.55 -9.84
C PRO A 102 -7.47 -9.45 -10.74
#